data_AF-A0A2G5KRH8-F1
#
_entry.id   AF-A0A2G5KRH8-F1
#
_cell.length_a   1.000
_cell.length_b   1.000
_cell.length_c   1.000
_cell.angle_alpha   90.00
_cell.angle_beta   90.00
_cell.angle_gamma   90.00
#
_symmetry.space_group_name_H-M   'P 1'
#
loop_
_entity.id
_entity.type
_entity.pdbx_description
1 polymer ?
#
loop_
_entity_poly.entity_id
_entity_poly.type
_entity_poly.pdbx_seq_one_letter_code
_entity_poly.pdbx_strand_id
1 'polypeptide(L)'
;MKKASLLLVGMLLTVFSAIGQYNETLNIEKAFDNVRLEGNIRLYLKEGSKTEVSLETRNQQKMEDYRITVQNNTLYIRLREKQRYGGTRKRHSAPKIKINLTHPELKGVNVEGLVSVYSIDPVSGDSFSVKGDGLIRGKIEVDVQRLEVDLDGLCSMRFSGKADESDLRLDGMGKIKARNLETSKVNKSADGLTSIGVAKL
;
A
#
# COMPACT_ATOMS: atom_id res chain seq x y z
N MET A 1 3.08 -37.77 -63.57
CA MET A 1 3.75 -37.43 -62.29
C MET A 1 4.06 -35.93 -62.37
N LYS A 2 3.63 -34.99 -61.53
CA LYS A 2 3.28 -34.96 -60.10
C LYS A 2 2.18 -33.90 -59.91
N LYS A 3 1.16 -34.18 -59.09
CA LYS A 3 0.19 -33.17 -58.62
C LYS A 3 0.79 -32.49 -57.40
N ALA A 4 1.05 -31.19 -57.46
CA ALA A 4 1.47 -30.41 -56.30
C ALA A 4 0.23 -29.87 -55.58
N SER A 5 -0.04 -30.41 -54.40
CA SER A 5 -1.05 -29.95 -53.46
C SER A 5 -0.54 -28.66 -52.78
N LEU A 6 -1.25 -27.55 -52.94
CA LEU A 6 -0.96 -26.30 -52.25
C LEU A 6 -1.79 -26.24 -50.96
N LEU A 7 -1.13 -26.52 -49.83
CA LEU A 7 -1.69 -26.40 -48.49
C LEU A 7 -1.95 -24.92 -48.15
N LEU A 8 -3.22 -24.59 -47.92
CA LEU A 8 -3.66 -23.30 -47.40
C LEU A 8 -3.38 -23.27 -45.89
N VAL A 9 -2.29 -22.63 -45.45
CA VAL A 9 -2.02 -22.40 -44.02
C VAL A 9 -2.85 -21.21 -43.57
N GLY A 10 -3.90 -21.48 -42.79
CA GLY A 10 -4.71 -20.45 -42.14
C GLY A 10 -3.87 -19.71 -41.09
N MET A 11 -3.64 -18.42 -41.32
CA MET A 11 -3.01 -17.52 -40.36
C MET A 11 -4.03 -17.19 -39.25
N LEU A 12 -3.90 -17.88 -38.12
CA LEU A 12 -4.70 -17.61 -36.93
C LEU A 12 -4.23 -16.29 -36.28
N LEU A 13 -4.96 -15.20 -36.50
CA LEU A 13 -4.75 -13.92 -35.81
C LEU A 13 -5.21 -14.08 -34.35
N THR A 14 -4.28 -14.43 -33.46
CA THR A 14 -4.51 -14.33 -32.01
C THR A 14 -4.46 -12.86 -31.61
N VAL A 15 -5.64 -12.26 -31.40
CA VAL A 15 -5.75 -10.94 -30.78
C VAL A 15 -5.40 -11.09 -29.30
N PHE A 16 -4.15 -10.81 -28.95
CA PHE A 16 -3.80 -10.55 -27.55
C PHE A 16 -4.43 -9.22 -27.16
N SER A 17 -5.58 -9.26 -26.49
CA SER A 17 -6.08 -8.11 -25.76
C SER A 17 -5.10 -7.81 -24.63
N ALA A 18 -4.12 -6.94 -24.90
CA ALA A 18 -3.31 -6.35 -23.85
C ALA A 18 -4.27 -5.59 -22.93
N ILE A 19 -4.53 -6.14 -21.75
CA ILE A 19 -5.25 -5.42 -20.69
C ILE A 19 -4.36 -4.21 -20.36
N GLY A 20 -4.75 -3.03 -20.83
CA GLY A 20 -3.99 -1.80 -20.63
C GLY A 20 -3.84 -1.49 -19.14
N GLN A 21 -2.61 -1.59 -18.64
CA GLN A 21 -2.23 -1.05 -17.35
C GLN A 21 -1.58 0.31 -17.60
N TYR A 22 -2.16 1.34 -17.01
CA TYR A 22 -1.65 2.70 -17.08
C TYR A 22 -0.70 2.92 -15.90
N ASN A 23 0.51 3.38 -16.21
CA ASN A 23 1.54 3.68 -15.23
C ASN A 23 1.91 5.16 -15.36
N GLU A 24 1.98 5.87 -14.23
CA GLU A 24 2.41 7.26 -14.17
C GLU A 24 3.47 7.39 -13.07
N THR A 25 4.66 7.87 -13.44
CA THR A 25 5.72 8.21 -12.47
C THR A 25 5.60 9.69 -12.14
N LEU A 26 5.45 10.01 -10.85
CA LEU A 26 5.28 11.38 -10.40
C LEU A 26 6.63 12.06 -10.25
N ASN A 27 6.74 13.29 -10.77
CA ASN A 27 7.86 14.16 -10.45
C ASN A 27 7.58 14.89 -9.14
N ILE A 28 8.15 14.39 -8.03
CA ILE A 28 8.01 14.98 -6.71
C ILE A 28 9.35 15.61 -6.31
N GLU A 29 9.45 16.92 -6.42
CA GLU A 29 10.68 17.66 -6.08
C GLU A 29 10.87 17.86 -4.57
N LYS A 30 9.78 17.83 -3.80
CA LYS A 30 9.79 18.04 -2.36
C LYS A 30 10.08 16.73 -1.62
N ALA A 31 11.08 16.74 -0.76
CA ALA A 31 11.35 15.62 0.14
C ALA A 31 10.18 15.38 1.11
N PHE A 32 10.00 14.11 1.48
CA PHE A 32 9.05 13.66 2.49
C PHE A 32 9.56 12.37 3.11
N ASP A 33 9.19 12.14 4.37
CA ASP A 33 9.50 10.94 5.14
C ASP A 33 8.22 10.32 5.74
N ASN A 34 7.05 10.89 5.45
CA ASN A 34 5.75 10.39 5.84
C ASN A 34 4.83 10.28 4.63
N VAL A 35 3.88 9.34 4.68
CA VAL A 35 2.88 9.16 3.63
C VAL A 35 1.49 9.04 4.24
N ARG A 36 0.53 9.81 3.73
CA ARG A 36 -0.90 9.67 4.05
C ARG A 36 -1.69 9.24 2.82
N LEU A 37 -2.38 8.12 2.93
CA LEU A 37 -3.14 7.49 1.86
C LEU A 37 -4.61 7.38 2.24
N GLU A 38 -5.51 7.84 1.38
CA GLU A 38 -6.96 7.72 1.57
C GLU A 38 -7.62 7.15 0.32
N GLY A 39 -8.32 6.01 0.45
CA GLY A 39 -9.08 5.42 -0.64
C GLY A 39 -8.94 3.89 -0.75
N ASN A 40 -8.85 3.39 -1.98
CA ASN A 40 -8.66 1.96 -2.27
C ASN A 40 -7.27 1.75 -2.87
N ILE A 41 -6.30 1.44 -2.02
CA ILE A 41 -4.89 1.59 -2.37
C ILE A 41 -4.12 0.31 -2.08
N ARG A 42 -3.20 -0.05 -2.97
CA ARG A 42 -2.16 -1.04 -2.71
C ARG A 42 -0.80 -0.36 -2.76
N LEU A 43 -0.15 -0.21 -1.61
CA LEU A 43 1.17 0.37 -1.46
C LEU A 43 2.24 -0.73 -1.44
N TYR A 44 3.31 -0.52 -2.20
CA TYR A 44 4.58 -1.23 -2.09
C TYR A 44 5.67 -0.24 -1.68
N LEU A 45 6.36 -0.53 -0.58
CA LEU A 45 7.49 0.23 -0.07
C LEU A 45 8.78 -0.44 -0.53
N LYS A 46 9.67 0.32 -1.14
CA LYS A 46 10.97 -0.14 -1.60
C LYS A 46 12.04 0.79 -1.07
N GLU A 47 13.11 0.23 -0.51
CA GLU A 47 14.23 1.06 -0.08
C GLU A 47 15.05 1.50 -1.31
N GLY A 48 15.54 2.74 -1.32
CA GLY A 48 16.40 3.23 -2.39
C GLY A 48 16.93 4.63 -2.15
N SER A 49 18.07 4.97 -2.76
CA SER A 49 18.78 6.24 -2.53
C SER A 49 18.01 7.52 -2.87
N LYS A 50 16.88 7.43 -3.59
CA LYS A 50 16.06 8.57 -3.99
C LYS A 50 14.59 8.22 -3.87
N THR A 51 13.81 9.24 -3.56
CA THR A 51 12.35 9.13 -3.54
C THR A 51 11.80 9.01 -4.96
N GLU A 52 10.99 8.00 -5.21
CA GLU A 52 10.26 7.83 -6.47
C GLU A 52 8.86 7.32 -6.17
N VAL A 53 7.85 7.90 -6.81
CA VAL A 53 6.46 7.45 -6.67
C VAL A 53 5.92 7.09 -8.04
N SER A 54 5.55 5.83 -8.20
CA SER A 54 4.87 5.33 -9.41
C SER A 54 3.47 4.84 -9.06
N LEU A 55 2.50 5.28 -9.85
CA LEU A 55 1.10 4.91 -9.72
C LEU A 55 0.70 4.00 -10.88
N GLU A 56 -0.03 2.94 -10.58
CA GLU A 56 -0.54 1.99 -11.57
C GLU A 56 -2.06 1.83 -11.43
N THR A 57 -2.79 1.88 -12.53
CA THR A 57 -4.24 1.67 -12.59
C THR A 57 -4.66 0.95 -13.87
N ARG A 58 -5.80 0.25 -13.85
CA ARG A 58 -6.41 -0.34 -15.05
C ARG A 58 -7.31 0.63 -15.81
N ASN A 59 -7.51 1.83 -15.29
CA ASN A 59 -8.35 2.86 -15.88
C ASN A 59 -7.78 4.22 -15.51
N GLN A 60 -7.30 4.94 -16.53
CA GLN A 60 -6.60 6.20 -16.41
C GLN A 60 -7.46 7.32 -15.79
N GLN A 61 -8.75 7.41 -16.17
CA GLN A 61 -9.67 8.42 -15.64
C GLN A 61 -9.83 8.32 -14.11
N LYS A 62 -9.59 7.14 -13.55
CA LYS A 62 -9.62 6.91 -12.10
C LYS A 62 -8.40 7.47 -11.36
N MET A 63 -7.32 7.82 -12.06
CA MET A 63 -6.19 8.52 -11.44
C MET A 63 -6.54 9.98 -11.16
N GLU A 64 -7.36 10.59 -12.02
CA GLU A 64 -7.83 11.98 -11.85
C GLU A 64 -8.70 12.15 -10.60
N ASP A 65 -9.31 11.06 -10.10
CA ASP A 65 -10.05 11.05 -8.83
C ASP A 65 -9.14 11.25 -7.61
N TYR A 66 -7.81 11.15 -7.74
CA TYR A 66 -6.87 11.38 -6.65
C TYR A 66 -6.21 12.77 -6.73
N ARG A 67 -5.93 13.35 -5.57
CA ARG A 67 -5.11 14.55 -5.39
C ARG A 67 -3.82 14.14 -4.69
N ILE A 68 -2.71 14.59 -5.25
CA ILE A 68 -1.36 14.26 -4.79
C ILE A 68 -0.63 15.55 -4.44
N THR A 69 -0.18 15.66 -3.21
CA THR A 69 0.48 16.87 -2.70
C THR A 69 1.50 16.51 -1.63
N VAL A 70 2.65 17.18 -1.62
CA VAL A 70 3.59 17.12 -0.50
C VAL A 70 3.46 18.37 0.35
N GLN A 71 3.19 18.19 1.65
CA GLN A 71 3.06 19.26 2.65
C GLN A 71 3.60 18.74 3.98
N ASN A 72 4.35 19.57 4.73
CA ASN A 72 4.89 19.23 6.05
C ASN A 72 5.58 17.84 6.10
N ASN A 73 6.52 17.60 5.18
CA ASN A 73 7.25 16.33 5.01
C ASN A 73 6.35 15.09 4.82
N THR A 74 5.08 15.28 4.45
CA THR A 74 4.12 14.21 4.21
C THR A 74 3.65 14.24 2.76
N LEU A 75 3.76 13.11 2.07
CA LEU A 75 3.09 12.86 0.81
C LEU A 75 1.63 12.48 1.07
N TYR A 76 0.70 13.29 0.59
CA TYR A 76 -0.73 13.00 0.62
C TYR A 76 -1.19 12.47 -0.73
N ILE A 77 -1.83 11.31 -0.74
CA ILE A 77 -2.56 10.75 -1.88
C ILE A 77 -3.97 10.45 -1.40
N ARG A 78 -4.92 11.34 -1.73
CA ARG A 78 -6.28 11.30 -1.23
C ARG A 78 -7.31 11.45 -2.34
N LEU A 79 -8.53 10.99 -2.12
CA LEU A 79 -9.61 11.22 -3.06
C LEU A 79 -9.90 12.73 -3.16
N ARG A 80 -10.14 13.20 -4.38
CA ARG A 80 -10.65 14.54 -4.61
C ARG A 80 -12.07 14.61 -4.08
N GLU A 81 -12.38 15.69 -3.36
CA GLU A 81 -13.75 16.07 -3.07
C GLU A 81 -14.49 16.25 -4.39
N LYS A 82 -15.44 15.37 -4.71
CA LYS A 82 -16.32 15.59 -5.85
C LYS A 82 -17.26 16.74 -5.48
N GLN A 83 -17.25 17.82 -6.27
CA GLN A 83 -18.27 18.85 -6.16
C GLN A 83 -19.64 18.17 -6.29
N ARG A 84 -20.45 18.31 -5.23
CA ARG A 84 -21.81 17.78 -5.17
C ARG A 84 -22.71 18.58 -6.10
N TYR A 85 -22.70 18.28 -7.39
CA TYR A 85 -23.80 18.65 -8.28
C TYR A 85 -24.82 17.51 -8.30
N GLY A 86 -26.09 17.87 -8.13
CA GLY A 86 -27.18 16.99 -7.69
C GLY A 86 -27.33 15.67 -8.45
N GLY A 87 -27.82 14.66 -7.73
CA GLY A 87 -28.46 13.49 -8.32
C GLY A 87 -27.76 12.15 -8.09
N THR A 88 -28.41 11.30 -7.29
CA THR A 88 -28.17 9.85 -7.11
C THR A 88 -26.84 9.41 -6.48
N ARG A 89 -26.95 8.64 -5.38
CA ARG A 89 -25.85 7.94 -4.69
C ARG A 89 -25.30 6.80 -5.55
N LYS A 90 -24.79 7.06 -6.76
CA LYS A 90 -23.86 6.11 -7.39
C LYS A 90 -22.58 6.18 -6.55
N ARG A 91 -22.53 5.30 -5.54
CA ARG A 91 -21.33 4.98 -4.76
C ARG A 91 -20.31 4.42 -5.76
N HIS A 92 -19.64 5.29 -6.50
CA HIS A 92 -18.47 4.89 -7.25
C HIS A 92 -17.46 4.43 -6.19
N SER A 93 -17.31 3.11 -6.07
CA SER A 93 -16.29 2.52 -5.21
C SER A 93 -14.97 3.19 -5.51
N ALA A 94 -14.26 3.65 -4.47
CA ALA A 94 -12.97 4.29 -4.61
C ALA A 94 -12.10 3.42 -5.53
N PRO A 95 -11.59 3.98 -6.63
CA PRO A 95 -10.93 3.17 -7.62
C PRO A 95 -9.63 2.63 -7.05
N LYS A 96 -9.39 1.33 -7.29
CA LYS A 96 -8.17 0.68 -6.83
C LYS A 96 -6.97 1.20 -7.61
N ILE A 97 -6.04 1.85 -6.92
CA ILE A 97 -4.73 2.22 -7.44
C ILE A 97 -3.64 1.40 -6.76
N LYS A 98 -2.57 1.09 -7.49
CA LYS A 98 -1.33 0.56 -6.93
C LYS A 98 -0.32 1.69 -6.89
N ILE A 99 0.45 1.75 -5.81
CA ILE A 99 1.49 2.74 -5.58
C ILE A 99 2.77 1.96 -5.29
N ASN A 100 3.82 2.22 -6.05
CA ASN A 100 5.17 1.81 -5.72
C ASN A 100 5.91 3.05 -5.23
N LEU A 101 6.35 3.02 -3.98
CA LEU A 101 7.10 4.10 -3.34
C LEU A 101 8.52 3.60 -3.08
N THR A 102 9.48 4.18 -3.80
CA THR A 102 10.90 4.09 -3.43
C THR A 102 11.23 5.21 -2.46
N HIS A 103 11.92 4.92 -1.37
CA HIS A 103 12.28 5.92 -0.36
C HIS A 103 13.69 5.68 0.21
N PRO A 104 14.46 6.75 0.53
CA PRO A 104 15.72 6.62 1.26
C PRO A 104 15.49 6.37 2.75
N GLU A 105 14.45 6.99 3.31
CA GLU A 105 14.01 6.86 4.69
C GLU A 105 12.50 7.04 4.72
N LEU A 106 11.81 6.30 5.58
CA LEU A 106 10.39 6.45 5.79
C LEU A 106 10.07 6.29 7.28
N LYS A 107 9.50 7.32 7.87
CA LYS A 107 9.11 7.37 9.29
C LYS A 107 7.69 6.92 9.54
N GLY A 108 6.82 7.01 8.54
CA GLY A 108 5.45 6.61 8.76
C GLY A 108 4.56 6.47 7.54
N VAL A 109 3.59 5.58 7.67
CA VAL A 109 2.46 5.45 6.75
C VAL A 109 1.17 5.58 7.54
N ASN A 110 0.34 6.54 7.15
CA ASN A 110 -1.01 6.74 7.67
C ASN A 110 -2.03 6.39 6.57
N VAL A 111 -2.92 5.44 6.82
CA VAL A 111 -3.83 4.92 5.80
C VAL A 111 -5.30 5.01 6.24
N GLU A 112 -6.18 5.31 5.29
CA GLU A 112 -7.62 5.40 5.51
C GLU A 112 -8.37 4.70 4.36
N GLY A 113 -9.30 3.82 4.69
CA GLY A 113 -10.15 3.12 3.71
C GLY A 113 -9.75 1.67 3.45
N LEU A 114 -9.70 1.27 2.16
CA LEU A 114 -9.42 -0.11 1.74
C LEU A 114 -7.95 -0.23 1.30
N VAL A 115 -7.04 -0.44 2.25
CA VAL A 115 -5.61 -0.31 1.98
C VAL A 115 -4.86 -1.63 2.18
N SER A 116 -3.97 -1.94 1.24
CA SER A 116 -2.98 -3.01 1.39
C SER A 116 -1.58 -2.45 1.38
N VAL A 117 -0.76 -2.73 2.39
CA VAL A 117 0.62 -2.22 2.50
C VAL A 117 1.61 -3.38 2.49
N TYR A 118 2.61 -3.31 1.63
CA TYR A 118 3.66 -4.30 1.51
C TYR A 118 5.02 -3.63 1.50
N SER A 119 5.99 -4.17 2.21
CA SER A 119 7.39 -3.83 1.96
C SER A 119 8.01 -4.86 1.02
N ILE A 120 8.81 -4.36 0.07
CA ILE A 120 9.65 -5.16 -0.84
C ILE A 120 10.97 -5.45 -0.13
N ASP A 121 11.54 -4.41 0.49
CA ASP A 121 12.76 -4.45 1.31
C ASP A 121 12.38 -4.15 2.78
N PRO A 122 13.25 -4.40 3.76
CA PRO A 122 13.06 -3.90 5.12
C PRO A 122 12.92 -2.38 5.14
N VAL A 123 12.02 -1.85 5.98
CA VAL A 123 11.97 -0.42 6.27
C VAL A 123 12.93 -0.15 7.42
N SER A 124 14.01 0.58 7.13
CA SER A 124 15.11 0.83 8.05
C SER A 124 15.11 2.26 8.61
N GLY A 125 15.51 2.45 9.86
CA GLY A 125 15.66 3.78 10.47
C GLY A 125 15.43 3.82 11.98
N ASP A 126 15.43 5.03 12.57
CA ASP A 126 15.26 5.15 14.03
C ASP A 126 13.84 4.76 14.47
N SER A 127 12.83 5.17 13.70
CA SER A 127 11.44 4.87 14.02
C SER A 127 10.60 4.69 12.78
N PHE A 128 9.67 3.74 12.83
CA PHE A 128 8.66 3.57 11.80
C PHE A 128 7.26 3.41 12.41
N SER A 129 6.29 4.13 11.85
CA SER A 129 4.90 4.10 12.30
C SER A 129 3.92 3.65 11.21
N VAL A 130 2.95 2.82 11.59
CA VAL A 130 1.83 2.44 10.72
C VAL A 130 0.55 2.78 11.45
N LYS A 131 -0.15 3.81 10.97
CA LYS A 131 -1.44 4.25 11.53
C LYS A 131 -2.54 4.04 10.51
N GLY A 132 -3.75 3.70 10.94
CA GLY A 132 -4.86 3.75 10.01
C GLY A 132 -6.20 3.25 10.50
N ASP A 133 -7.22 3.61 9.72
CA ASP A 133 -8.62 3.22 9.92
C ASP A 133 -9.20 2.61 8.63
N GLY A 134 -9.85 1.47 8.75
CA GLY A 134 -10.65 0.87 7.68
C GLY A 134 -10.39 -0.62 7.49
N LEU A 135 -10.31 -1.08 6.23
CA LEU A 135 -9.93 -2.45 5.90
C LEU A 135 -8.46 -2.46 5.49
N ILE A 136 -7.59 -2.77 6.45
CA ILE A 136 -6.14 -2.67 6.28
C ILE A 136 -5.51 -4.05 6.33
N ARG A 137 -4.64 -4.36 5.37
CA ARG A 137 -3.94 -5.65 5.34
C ARG A 137 -2.54 -5.53 4.76
N GLY A 138 -1.65 -6.44 5.12
CA GLY A 138 -0.28 -6.25 4.66
C GLY A 138 0.76 -7.15 5.27
N LYS A 139 1.98 -7.00 4.75
CA LYS A 139 3.20 -7.53 5.33
C LYS A 139 4.28 -6.46 5.24
N ILE A 140 4.86 -6.08 6.36
CA ILE A 140 5.98 -5.14 6.41
C ILE A 140 7.13 -5.82 7.15
N GLU A 141 8.32 -5.74 6.58
CA GLU A 141 9.57 -6.09 7.23
C GLU A 141 10.26 -4.80 7.67
N VAL A 142 10.83 -4.79 8.88
CA VAL A 142 11.44 -3.60 9.49
C VAL A 142 12.83 -3.91 10.04
N ASP A 143 13.68 -2.90 10.08
CA ASP A 143 14.95 -2.88 10.83
C ASP A 143 15.07 -1.51 11.52
N VAL A 144 14.42 -1.38 12.68
CA VAL A 144 14.23 -0.09 13.36
C VAL A 144 14.54 -0.14 14.85
N GLN A 145 14.78 1.02 15.48
CA GLN A 145 14.82 1.06 16.95
C GLN A 145 13.40 1.02 17.53
N ARG A 146 12.45 1.76 16.95
CA ARG A 146 11.06 1.82 17.43
C ARG A 146 10.03 1.57 16.33
N LEU A 147 9.21 0.53 16.53
CA LEU A 147 8.02 0.27 15.71
C LEU A 147 6.75 0.69 16.44
N GLU A 148 5.94 1.54 15.83
CA GLU A 148 4.61 1.92 16.33
C GLU A 148 3.52 1.49 15.34
N VAL A 149 2.54 0.72 15.80
CA VAL A 149 1.39 0.28 14.99
C VAL A 149 0.12 0.63 15.72
N ASP A 150 -0.78 1.35 15.05
CA ASP A 150 -2.06 1.80 15.61
C ASP A 150 -3.15 1.70 14.56
N LEU A 151 -4.02 0.70 14.68
CA LEU A 151 -4.98 0.33 13.64
C LEU A 151 -6.39 0.19 14.22
N ASP A 152 -7.36 0.77 13.54
CA ASP A 152 -8.79 0.63 13.81
C ASP A 152 -9.51 0.00 12.59
N GLY A 153 -10.60 -0.72 12.84
CA GLY A 153 -11.46 -1.32 11.84
C GLY A 153 -11.23 -2.82 11.60
N LEU A 154 -11.14 -3.22 10.32
CA LEU A 154 -11.00 -4.60 9.87
C LEU A 154 -9.57 -4.88 9.38
N CYS A 155 -8.69 -5.26 10.31
CA CYS A 155 -7.25 -5.22 10.07
C CYS A 155 -6.56 -6.61 10.11
N SER A 156 -5.67 -6.89 9.15
CA SER A 156 -4.84 -8.10 9.15
C SER A 156 -3.42 -7.80 8.67
N MET A 157 -2.54 -7.45 9.60
CA MET A 157 -1.15 -7.09 9.34
C MET A 157 -0.17 -8.16 9.80
N ARG A 158 0.95 -8.29 9.09
CA ARG A 158 2.12 -9.08 9.51
C ARG A 158 3.34 -8.17 9.59
N PHE A 159 4.08 -8.26 10.69
CA PHE A 159 5.38 -7.62 10.86
C PHE A 159 6.46 -8.68 11.06
N SER A 160 7.63 -8.44 10.48
CA SER A 160 8.84 -9.27 10.61
C SER A 160 10.10 -8.41 10.63
N GLY A 161 11.25 -9.00 10.93
CA GLY A 161 12.54 -8.29 10.99
C GLY A 161 12.91 -7.93 12.42
N LYS A 162 13.45 -6.74 12.66
CA LYS A 162 13.99 -6.31 13.95
C LYS A 162 13.42 -4.96 14.40
N ALA A 163 13.05 -4.87 15.67
CA ALA A 163 12.62 -3.64 16.34
C ALA A 163 13.00 -3.65 17.82
N ASP A 164 13.84 -2.74 18.32
CA ASP A 164 14.21 -2.77 19.75
C ASP A 164 12.99 -2.62 20.66
N GLU A 165 12.14 -1.64 20.38
CA GLU A 165 10.83 -1.45 21.02
C GLU A 165 9.68 -1.55 20.01
N SER A 166 8.63 -2.27 20.37
CA SER A 166 7.39 -2.38 19.59
C SER A 166 6.18 -1.97 20.41
N ASP A 167 5.39 -1.00 19.92
CA ASP A 167 4.06 -0.64 20.45
C ASP A 167 2.99 -1.02 19.42
N LEU A 168 2.17 -2.02 19.75
CA LEU A 168 1.21 -2.62 18.83
C LEU A 168 -0.22 -2.46 19.36
N ARG A 169 -1.00 -1.57 18.75
CA ARG A 169 -2.41 -1.36 19.06
C ARG A 169 -3.30 -1.81 17.91
N LEU A 170 -4.39 -2.50 18.24
CA LEU A 170 -5.41 -2.91 17.29
C LEU A 170 -6.79 -2.89 17.95
N ASP A 171 -7.65 -2.02 17.44
CA ASP A 171 -9.04 -1.89 17.86
C ASP A 171 -9.97 -2.35 16.71
N GLY A 172 -11.14 -2.91 17.04
CA GLY A 172 -12.13 -3.37 16.06
C GLY A 172 -12.16 -4.89 15.85
N MET A 173 -11.78 -5.39 14.67
CA MET A 173 -11.76 -6.82 14.36
C MET A 173 -10.57 -7.19 13.49
N GLY A 174 -9.82 -8.22 13.91
CA GLY A 174 -8.76 -8.80 13.09
C GLY A 174 -7.52 -9.19 13.86
N LYS A 175 -6.33 -9.01 13.27
CA LYS A 175 -5.08 -9.45 13.88
C LYS A 175 -3.82 -8.74 13.41
N ILE A 176 -2.88 -8.61 14.33
CA ILE A 176 -1.47 -8.32 14.05
C ILE A 176 -0.65 -9.60 14.30
N LYS A 177 0.11 -10.03 13.29
CA LYS A 177 1.02 -11.19 13.35
C LYS A 177 2.48 -10.70 13.34
N ALA A 178 3.11 -10.67 14.50
CA ALA A 178 4.48 -10.24 14.72
C ALA A 178 5.33 -11.35 15.38
N ARG A 179 5.03 -12.63 15.12
CA ARG A 179 5.84 -13.76 15.65
C ARG A 179 7.23 -13.88 15.04
N ASN A 180 7.44 -13.27 13.89
CA ASN A 180 8.73 -13.23 13.19
C ASN A 180 9.38 -11.85 13.31
N LEU A 181 8.92 -11.02 14.25
CA LEU A 181 9.53 -9.75 14.61
C LEU A 181 10.39 -10.01 15.85
N GLU A 182 11.70 -9.87 15.70
CA GLU A 182 12.66 -9.86 16.80
C GLU A 182 12.55 -8.51 17.50
N THR A 183 12.19 -8.51 18.78
CA THR A 183 12.01 -7.28 19.54
C THR A 183 12.34 -7.49 21.00
N SER A 184 12.95 -6.51 21.64
CA SER A 184 13.41 -6.62 23.03
C SER A 184 12.32 -6.21 24.02
N LYS A 185 11.46 -5.26 23.63
CA LYS A 185 10.37 -4.74 24.45
C LYS A 185 9.10 -4.61 23.65
N VAL A 186 8.01 -5.17 24.18
CA VAL A 186 6.72 -5.18 23.51
C VAL A 186 5.64 -4.63 24.42
N ASN A 187 4.98 -3.58 23.96
CA ASN A 187 3.69 -3.14 24.44
C ASN A 187 2.63 -3.55 23.42
N LYS A 188 1.51 -4.10 23.89
CA LYS A 188 0.38 -4.42 23.01
C LYS A 188 -0.95 -4.11 23.65
N SER A 189 -1.87 -3.56 22.88
CA SER A 189 -3.26 -3.32 23.25
C SER A 189 -4.17 -3.88 22.17
N ALA A 190 -5.19 -4.63 22.55
CA ALA A 190 -6.12 -5.23 21.63
C ALA A 190 -7.54 -5.05 22.19
N ASP A 191 -8.38 -4.28 21.48
CA ASP A 191 -9.79 -4.10 21.84
C ASP A 191 -10.72 -4.63 20.75
N GLY A 192 -11.90 -5.13 21.15
CA GLY A 192 -12.86 -5.78 20.25
C GLY A 192 -12.53 -7.25 19.91
N LEU A 193 -12.82 -7.66 18.67
CA LEU A 193 -12.61 -9.03 18.17
C LEU A 193 -11.22 -9.16 17.52
N THR A 194 -10.18 -8.85 18.30
CA THR A 194 -8.82 -8.66 17.83
C THR A 194 -7.81 -9.62 18.47
N SER A 195 -6.67 -9.83 17.82
CA SER A 195 -5.58 -10.65 18.36
C SER A 195 -4.21 -10.15 17.90
N ILE A 196 -3.29 -9.94 18.85
CA ILE A 196 -1.91 -9.55 18.58
C ILE A 196 -0.97 -10.68 19.02
N GLY A 197 -0.37 -11.35 18.03
CA GLY A 197 0.56 -12.45 18.23
C GLY A 197 2.02 -12.01 18.03
N VAL A 198 2.82 -12.06 19.10
CA VAL A 198 4.25 -11.68 19.11
C VAL A 198 5.11 -12.91 19.42
N ALA A 199 6.42 -12.82 19.17
CA ALA A 199 7.38 -13.83 19.59
C ALA A 199 7.41 -13.98 21.12
N LYS A 200 7.89 -15.12 21.62
CA LYS A 200 8.23 -15.23 23.05
C LYS A 200 9.58 -14.51 23.24
N LEU A 201 9.60 -13.56 24.18
CA LEU A 201 10.81 -12.87 24.62
C LEU A 201 11.68 -13.81 25.47
#